data_AF-K1XSF0-F1
#
_entry.id   AF-K1XSF0-F1
#
_cell.length_a   1.000
_cell.length_b   1.000
_cell.length_c   1.000
_cell.angle_alpha   90.00
_cell.angle_beta   90.00
_cell.angle_gamma   90.00
#
_symmetry.space_group_name_H-M   'P 1'
#
loop_
_entity.id
_entity.type
_entity.pdbx_description
1 polymer ?
#
loop_
_entity_poly.entity_id
_entity_poly.type
_entity_poly.pdbx_seq_one_letter_code
_entity_poly.pdbx_strand_id
1 'polypeptide(L)'
;MTNSLIVAFSAVFLSVTMAVFYVFYGLGSFLNRLTILFYGSLIAPEIVLATCLLSVFSFLNMPLGIPSLIAGHTLLGLAYVVPIIKSSYEEIDNRLIEASMDLGATESQTFYKIIVPILLPAIMSGALLIMIISLDDFFISFFCSGPETLTLPMYIFSQVRTGATPIVNAISTLLMVVSSLLILLLTSFKIKTRFF
;
A
#
# COMPACT_ATOMS: atom_id res chain seq x y z
N MET A 1 0.38 17.32 -8.47
CA MET A 1 1.61 16.91 -7.74
C MET A 1 1.35 16.82 -6.23
N THR A 2 1.03 17.92 -5.53
CA THR A 2 0.83 17.92 -4.07
C THR A 2 -0.25 16.94 -3.59
N ASN A 3 -1.41 16.91 -4.25
CA ASN A 3 -2.50 16.00 -3.90
C ASN A 3 -2.09 14.52 -3.97
N SER A 4 -1.34 14.13 -5.01
CA SER A 4 -0.84 12.76 -5.15
C SER A 4 0.12 12.36 -4.05
N LEU A 5 1.03 13.26 -3.65
CA LEU A 5 1.95 12.98 -2.56
C LEU A 5 1.21 12.83 -1.23
N ILE A 6 0.27 13.72 -0.93
CA ILE A 6 -0.54 13.64 0.29
C ILE A 6 -1.29 12.31 0.34
N VAL A 7 -1.98 11.94 -0.75
CA VAL A 7 -2.73 10.68 -0.82
C VAL A 7 -1.80 9.48 -0.64
N ALA A 8 -0.67 9.44 -1.34
CA ALA A 8 0.26 8.32 -1.26
C ALA A 8 0.87 8.15 0.14
N PHE A 9 1.36 9.23 0.76
CA PHE A 9 1.90 9.17 2.12
C PHE A 9 0.84 8.77 3.15
N SER A 10 -0.38 9.33 3.06
CA SER A 10 -1.47 8.97 3.96
C SER A 10 -1.89 7.51 3.77
N ALA A 11 -2.01 7.04 2.54
CA ALA A 11 -2.37 5.66 2.23
C ALA A 11 -1.31 4.67 2.74
N VAL A 12 -0.02 4.95 2.54
CA VAL A 12 1.09 4.14 3.07
C VAL A 12 1.01 4.06 4.58
N PHE A 13 0.89 5.21 5.26
CA PHE A 13 0.84 5.24 6.71
C PHE A 13 -0.35 4.45 7.27
N LEU A 14 -1.55 4.67 6.73
CA LEU A 14 -2.77 4.01 7.19
C LEU A 14 -2.75 2.50 6.90
N SER A 15 -2.41 2.10 5.69
CA SER A 15 -2.43 0.68 5.31
C SER A 15 -1.35 -0.13 6.05
N VAL A 16 -0.14 0.41 6.22
CA VAL A 16 0.93 -0.26 6.98
C VAL A 16 0.55 -0.40 8.45
N THR A 17 0.08 0.68 9.08
CA THR A 17 -0.33 0.61 10.49
C THR A 17 -1.46 -0.38 10.69
N MET A 18 -2.51 -0.32 9.86
CA MET A 18 -3.63 -1.26 9.90
C MET A 18 -3.18 -2.71 9.65
N ALA A 19 -2.27 -2.96 8.71
CA ALA A 19 -1.77 -4.30 8.42
C ALA A 19 -0.93 -4.88 9.56
N VAL A 20 -0.06 -4.07 10.19
CA VAL A 20 0.73 -4.47 11.36
C VAL A 20 -0.20 -4.81 12.54
N PHE A 21 -1.22 -3.99 12.79
CA PHE A 21 -2.23 -4.30 13.81
C PHE A 21 -3.06 -5.53 13.47
N TYR A 22 -3.40 -5.73 12.20
CA TYR A 22 -4.11 -6.92 11.73
C TYR A 22 -3.31 -8.20 11.98
N VAL A 23 -2.01 -8.19 11.72
CA VAL A 23 -1.12 -9.34 11.97
C VAL A 23 -1.02 -9.64 13.47
N PHE A 24 -0.91 -8.60 14.31
CA PHE A 24 -0.81 -8.77 15.76
C PHE A 24 -2.08 -9.33 16.41
N TYR A 25 -3.24 -8.73 16.12
CA TYR A 25 -4.50 -9.09 16.78
C TYR A 25 -5.31 -10.13 16.01
N GLY A 26 -5.07 -10.26 14.70
CA GLY A 26 -5.96 -10.96 13.78
C GLY A 26 -5.62 -12.43 13.54
N LEU A 27 -4.34 -12.81 13.58
CA LEU A 27 -3.89 -14.14 13.14
C LEU A 27 -4.30 -15.28 14.07
N GLY A 28 -4.48 -15.03 15.38
CA GLY A 28 -4.99 -15.99 16.35
C GLY A 28 -6.51 -15.96 16.57
N SER A 29 -7.24 -15.10 15.85
CA SER A 29 -8.65 -14.78 16.11
C SER A 29 -9.56 -15.15 14.93
N PHE A 30 -10.89 -15.03 15.12
CA PHE A 30 -11.90 -15.07 14.05
C PHE A 30 -11.52 -14.15 12.86
N LEU A 31 -10.80 -13.06 13.15
CA LEU A 31 -10.32 -12.08 12.19
C LEU A 31 -9.36 -12.65 11.14
N ASN A 32 -8.72 -13.81 11.36
CA ASN A 32 -7.90 -14.47 10.33
C ASN A 32 -8.74 -14.81 9.08
N ARG A 33 -10.06 -15.02 9.22
CA ARG A 33 -10.96 -15.19 8.07
C ARG A 33 -11.00 -13.96 7.14
N LEU A 34 -10.80 -12.75 7.68
CA LEU A 34 -10.75 -11.53 6.86
C LEU A 34 -9.55 -11.52 5.91
N THR A 35 -8.53 -12.36 6.15
CA THR A 35 -7.39 -12.50 5.23
C THR A 35 -7.87 -12.82 3.81
N ILE A 36 -8.91 -13.65 3.67
CA ILE A 36 -9.48 -14.03 2.38
C ILE A 36 -9.96 -12.81 1.58
N LEU A 37 -10.43 -11.76 2.25
CA LEU A 37 -10.87 -10.53 1.58
C LEU A 37 -9.70 -9.77 0.96
N PHE A 38 -8.55 -9.70 1.66
CA PHE A 38 -7.36 -9.03 1.13
C PHE A 38 -6.79 -9.78 -0.07
N TYR A 39 -6.68 -11.11 0.00
CA TYR A 39 -6.27 -11.93 -1.14
C TYR A 39 -7.28 -11.89 -2.29
N GLY A 40 -8.58 -11.88 -1.98
CA GLY A 40 -9.64 -11.74 -2.99
C GLY A 40 -9.57 -10.41 -3.72
N SER A 41 -9.31 -9.32 -2.99
CA SER A 41 -9.11 -7.99 -3.58
C SER A 41 -7.86 -7.94 -4.45
N LEU A 42 -6.80 -8.69 -4.14
CA LEU A 42 -5.59 -8.74 -4.96
C LEU A 42 -5.84 -9.40 -6.33
N ILE A 43 -6.76 -10.36 -6.38
CA ILE A 43 -7.12 -11.11 -7.60
C ILE A 43 -8.17 -10.36 -8.42
N ALA A 44 -9.02 -9.56 -7.77
CA ALA A 44 -10.06 -8.80 -8.43
C ALA A 44 -9.48 -7.75 -9.39
N PRO A 45 -10.09 -7.56 -10.59
CA PRO A 45 -9.67 -6.49 -11.48
C PRO A 45 -9.81 -5.12 -10.80
N GLU A 46 -8.75 -4.31 -10.85
CA GLU A 46 -8.66 -3.04 -10.11
C GLU A 46 -9.78 -2.04 -10.47
N ILE A 47 -10.16 -1.98 -11.75
CA ILE A 47 -11.28 -1.16 -12.20
C ILE A 47 -12.61 -1.55 -11.55
N VAL A 48 -12.82 -2.84 -11.28
CA VAL A 48 -14.03 -3.34 -10.59
C VAL A 48 -14.02 -2.85 -9.15
N LEU A 49 -12.89 -2.96 -8.46
CA LEU A 49 -12.75 -2.44 -7.09
C LEU A 49 -13.00 -0.93 -7.02
N ALA A 50 -12.44 -0.16 -7.94
CA ALA A 50 -12.60 1.29 -7.98
C ALA A 50 -14.07 1.71 -8.20
N THR A 51 -14.77 1.05 -9.12
CA THR A 51 -16.21 1.31 -9.38
C THR A 51 -17.10 0.87 -8.21
N CYS A 52 -16.79 -0.24 -7.56
CA CYS A 52 -17.45 -0.66 -6.33
C CYS A 52 -17.23 0.35 -5.20
N LEU A 53 -16.02 0.86 -5.05
CA LEU A 53 -15.69 1.85 -4.02
C LEU A 53 -16.45 3.16 -4.23
N LEU A 54 -16.54 3.63 -5.48
CA LEU A 54 -17.38 4.78 -5.83
C LEU A 54 -18.84 4.53 -5.46
N SER A 55 -19.37 3.34 -5.75
CA SER A 55 -20.74 2.99 -5.38
C SER A 55 -20.96 2.99 -3.87
N VAL A 56 -19.98 2.54 -3.09
CA VAL A 56 -20.00 2.60 -1.62
C VAL A 56 -19.97 4.05 -1.12
N PHE A 57 -19.08 4.90 -1.65
CA PHE A 57 -19.04 6.32 -1.26
C PHE A 57 -20.32 7.05 -1.62
N SER A 58 -20.90 6.77 -2.79
CA SER A 58 -22.18 7.32 -3.20
C SER A 58 -23.32 6.85 -2.29
N PHE A 59 -23.37 5.56 -1.94
CA PHE A 59 -24.37 5.01 -1.03
C PHE A 59 -24.29 5.64 0.38
N LEU A 60 -23.08 5.91 0.86
CA LEU A 60 -22.83 6.56 2.14
C LEU A 60 -22.99 8.09 2.10
N ASN A 61 -23.34 8.67 0.93
CA ASN A 61 -23.35 10.11 0.69
C ASN A 61 -22.01 10.79 1.08
N MET A 62 -20.90 10.07 0.94
CA MET A 62 -19.57 10.60 1.22
C MET A 62 -19.09 11.45 0.03
N PRO A 63 -18.69 12.71 0.25
CA PRO A 63 -18.22 13.55 -0.85
C PRO A 63 -16.89 13.02 -1.41
N LEU A 64 -16.78 13.03 -2.74
CA LEU A 64 -15.55 12.66 -3.42
C LEU A 64 -14.51 13.79 -3.28
N GLY A 65 -13.26 13.41 -3.03
CA GLY A 65 -12.15 14.34 -2.80
C GLY A 65 -10.93 13.63 -2.20
N ILE A 66 -10.12 14.38 -1.45
CA ILE A 66 -8.93 13.81 -0.79
C ILE A 66 -9.28 12.67 0.19
N PRO A 67 -10.35 12.74 1.01
CA PRO A 67 -10.67 11.66 1.95
C PRO A 67 -11.06 10.34 1.27
N SER A 68 -11.86 10.39 0.20
CA SER A 68 -12.23 9.20 -0.58
C SER A 68 -11.03 8.61 -1.33
N LEU A 69 -10.13 9.46 -1.82
CA LEU A 69 -8.85 9.04 -2.41
C LEU A 69 -7.98 8.32 -1.37
N ILE A 70 -7.78 8.91 -0.19
CA ILE A 70 -7.02 8.27 0.89
C ILE A 70 -7.64 6.94 1.27
N ALA A 71 -8.96 6.87 1.44
CA ALA A 71 -9.66 5.64 1.79
C ALA A 71 -9.48 4.55 0.72
N GLY A 72 -9.63 4.89 -0.56
CA GLY A 72 -9.47 3.93 -1.65
C GLY A 72 -8.03 3.43 -1.81
N HIS A 73 -7.05 4.33 -1.77
CA HIS A 73 -5.64 3.97 -1.82
C HIS A 73 -5.20 3.19 -0.58
N THR A 74 -5.81 3.44 0.59
CA THR A 74 -5.60 2.63 1.79
C THR A 74 -6.16 1.21 1.61
N LEU A 75 -7.37 1.06 1.06
CA LEU A 75 -7.96 -0.26 0.79
C LEU A 75 -7.10 -1.06 -0.19
N LEU A 76 -6.65 -0.41 -1.27
CA LEU A 76 -5.72 -1.00 -2.22
C LEU A 76 -4.42 -1.42 -1.51
N GLY A 77 -3.83 -0.51 -0.72
CA GLY A 77 -2.60 -0.80 0.02
C GLY A 77 -2.72 -1.98 0.99
N LEU A 78 -3.89 -2.16 1.63
CA LEU A 78 -4.16 -3.31 2.48
C LEU A 78 -4.15 -4.65 1.71
N ALA A 79 -4.68 -4.68 0.49
CA ALA A 79 -4.67 -5.87 -0.35
C ALA A 79 -3.25 -6.35 -0.69
N TYR A 80 -2.27 -5.44 -0.75
CA TYR A 80 -0.87 -5.77 -0.99
C TYR A 80 -0.07 -6.03 0.29
N VAL A 81 -0.19 -5.18 1.30
CA VAL A 81 0.69 -5.25 2.48
C VAL A 81 0.29 -6.28 3.51
N VAL A 82 -1.01 -6.57 3.65
CA VAL A 82 -1.43 -7.64 4.57
C VAL A 82 -0.82 -9.00 4.16
N PRO A 83 -0.91 -9.45 2.89
CA PRO A 83 -0.23 -10.67 2.45
C PRO A 83 1.28 -10.67 2.70
N ILE A 84 1.97 -9.56 2.41
CA ILE A 84 3.43 -9.44 2.57
C ILE A 84 3.84 -9.60 4.04
N ILE A 85 3.21 -8.85 4.94
CA ILE A 85 3.54 -8.89 6.37
C ILE A 85 3.11 -10.24 6.96
N LYS A 86 1.95 -10.77 6.58
CA LYS A 86 1.48 -12.09 7.04
C LYS A 86 2.45 -13.21 6.65
N SER A 87 2.88 -13.26 5.40
CA SER A 87 3.86 -14.25 4.93
C SER A 87 5.16 -14.15 5.73
N SER A 88 5.65 -12.93 5.97
CA SER A 88 6.88 -12.70 6.73
C SER A 88 6.72 -13.05 8.21
N TYR A 89 5.52 -12.91 8.77
CA TYR A 89 5.20 -13.29 10.15
C TYR A 89 5.14 -14.81 10.31
N GLU A 90 4.56 -15.52 9.35
CA GLU A 90 4.48 -16.99 9.35
C GLU A 90 5.87 -17.67 9.23
N GLU A 91 6.88 -16.93 8.76
CA GLU A 91 8.28 -17.38 8.69
C GLU A 91 9.05 -17.21 10.02
N ILE A 92 8.49 -16.52 11.01
CA ILE A 92 9.16 -16.32 12.32
C ILE A 92 9.22 -17.64 13.08
N ASP A 93 10.41 -17.99 13.59
CA ASP A 93 10.56 -19.14 14.48
C ASP A 93 9.81 -18.90 15.80
N ASN A 94 8.79 -19.71 16.05
CA ASN A 94 7.98 -19.68 17.28
C ASN A 94 8.83 -19.78 18.56
N ARG A 95 10.01 -20.41 18.49
CA ARG A 95 10.94 -20.49 19.64
C ARG A 95 11.40 -19.13 20.13
N LEU A 96 11.51 -18.13 19.25
CA LEU A 96 11.88 -16.76 19.65
C LEU A 96 10.75 -16.11 20.47
N ILE A 97 9.51 -16.41 20.13
CA ILE A 97 8.32 -15.90 20.81
C ILE A 97 8.19 -16.59 22.18
N GLU A 98 8.32 -17.91 22.22
CA GLU A 98 8.33 -18.72 23.46
C GLU A 98 9.45 -18.27 24.41
N ALA A 99 10.69 -18.15 23.92
CA ALA A 99 11.82 -17.71 24.73
C ALA A 99 11.64 -16.30 25.32
N SER A 100 11.01 -15.38 24.59
CA SER A 100 10.67 -14.05 25.10
C SER A 100 9.68 -14.13 26.27
N MET A 101 8.65 -14.98 26.14
CA MET A 101 7.65 -15.19 27.20
C MET A 101 8.24 -15.94 28.40
N ASP A 102 9.14 -16.89 28.19
CA ASP A 102 9.87 -17.61 29.26
C ASP A 102 10.75 -16.66 30.09
N LEU A 103 11.30 -15.61 29.47
CA LEU A 103 12.01 -14.52 30.15
C LEU A 103 11.09 -13.52 30.86
N GLY A 104 9.77 -13.78 30.89
CA GLY A 104 8.77 -12.97 31.57
C GLY A 104 8.23 -11.78 30.75
N ALA A 105 8.49 -11.73 29.44
CA ALA A 105 7.93 -10.68 28.59
C ALA A 105 6.42 -10.90 28.35
N THR A 106 5.64 -9.83 28.39
CA THR A 106 4.23 -9.86 27.98
C THR A 106 4.08 -9.96 26.46
N GLU A 107 2.93 -10.39 25.94
CA GLU A 107 2.67 -10.48 24.50
C GLU A 107 2.97 -9.17 23.76
N SER A 108 2.54 -8.03 24.33
CA SER A 108 2.84 -6.70 23.78
C SER A 108 4.35 -6.40 23.76
N GLN A 109 5.09 -6.81 24.79
CA GLN A 109 6.55 -6.63 24.82
C GLN A 109 7.24 -7.51 23.77
N THR A 110 6.86 -8.77 23.68
CA THR A 110 7.36 -9.70 22.64
C THR A 110 7.07 -9.16 21.24
N PHE A 111 5.89 -8.57 21.04
CA PHE A 111 5.52 -7.95 19.78
C PHE A 111 6.45 -6.80 19.39
N TYR A 112 6.57 -5.76 20.24
CA TYR A 112 7.37 -4.58 19.88
C TYR A 112 8.88 -4.84 19.91
N LYS A 113 9.37 -5.77 20.75
CA LYS A 113 10.81 -6.01 20.92
C LYS A 113 11.37 -7.12 20.05
N ILE A 114 10.54 -8.10 19.65
CA ILE A 114 10.99 -9.26 18.86
C ILE A 114 10.32 -9.26 17.49
N ILE A 115 8.99 -9.30 17.44
CA ILE A 115 8.24 -9.49 16.18
C ILE A 115 8.40 -8.28 15.25
N VAL A 116 8.16 -7.06 15.73
CA VAL A 116 8.23 -5.84 14.89
C VAL A 116 9.62 -5.63 14.29
N PRO A 117 10.74 -5.74 15.04
CA PRO A 117 12.08 -5.65 14.45
C PRO A 117 12.36 -6.70 13.39
N ILE A 118 11.89 -7.95 13.58
CA ILE A 118 12.04 -9.03 12.58
C ILE A 118 11.21 -8.73 11.33
N LEU A 119 9.99 -8.18 11.50
CA LEU A 119 9.11 -7.79 10.39
C LEU A 119 9.51 -6.49 9.70
N LEU A 120 10.42 -5.70 10.27
CA LEU A 120 10.77 -4.37 9.77
C LEU A 120 11.18 -4.37 8.28
N PRO A 121 11.99 -5.32 7.76
CA PRO A 121 12.32 -5.37 6.33
C PRO A 121 11.11 -5.59 5.43
N ALA A 122 10.14 -6.40 5.89
CA ALA A 122 8.89 -6.66 5.18
C ALA A 122 7.97 -5.45 5.22
N ILE A 123 7.83 -4.80 6.38
CA ILE A 123 7.07 -3.56 6.56
C ILE A 123 7.60 -2.46 5.64
N MET A 124 8.92 -2.27 5.61
CA MET A 124 9.56 -1.27 4.75
C MET A 124 9.37 -1.58 3.26
N SER A 125 9.50 -2.85 2.87
CA SER A 125 9.27 -3.29 1.49
C SER A 125 7.80 -3.07 1.07
N GLY A 126 6.86 -3.39 1.95
CA GLY A 126 5.43 -3.16 1.74
C GLY A 126 5.08 -1.68 1.65
N ALA A 127 5.61 -0.84 2.54
CA ALA A 127 5.42 0.60 2.53
C ALA A 127 5.88 1.24 1.21
N LEU A 128 7.05 0.84 0.71
CA LEU A 128 7.57 1.30 -0.58
C LEU A 128 6.70 0.82 -1.74
N LEU A 129 6.23 -0.42 -1.71
CA LEU A 129 5.35 -0.96 -2.74
C LEU A 129 4.04 -0.16 -2.84
N ILE A 130 3.37 0.11 -1.72
CA ILE A 130 2.14 0.92 -1.71
C ILE A 130 2.42 2.33 -2.21
N MET A 131 3.56 2.92 -1.85
CA MET A 131 3.93 4.26 -2.31
C MET A 131 4.00 4.29 -3.84
N ILE A 132 4.61 3.28 -4.45
CA ILE A 132 4.73 3.17 -5.92
C ILE A 132 3.34 2.99 -6.54
N ILE A 133 2.57 2.01 -6.06
CA ILE A 133 1.23 1.70 -6.57
C ILE A 133 0.30 2.91 -6.45
N SER A 134 0.30 3.60 -5.30
CA SER A 134 -0.57 4.75 -5.08
C SER A 134 -0.23 5.94 -5.99
N LEU A 135 1.05 6.12 -6.32
CA LEU A 135 1.48 7.19 -7.23
C LEU A 135 1.15 6.89 -8.70
N ASP A 136 1.07 5.62 -9.10
CA ASP A 136 0.72 5.21 -10.47
C ASP A 136 -0.77 4.98 -10.69
N ASP A 137 -1.54 4.72 -9.63
CA ASP A 137 -2.92 4.28 -9.78
C ASP A 137 -3.79 5.37 -10.41
N PHE A 138 -4.35 4.99 -11.56
CA PHE A 138 -5.32 5.77 -12.30
C PHE A 138 -6.76 5.42 -11.91
N PHE A 139 -7.07 4.14 -11.62
CA PHE A 139 -8.46 3.71 -11.49
C PHE A 139 -9.11 4.24 -10.23
N ILE A 140 -8.51 4.03 -9.04
CA ILE A 140 -9.08 4.60 -7.81
C ILE A 140 -9.01 6.12 -7.86
N SER A 141 -7.92 6.68 -8.37
CA SER A 141 -7.82 8.11 -8.63
C SER A 141 -9.00 8.65 -9.43
N PHE A 142 -9.35 8.02 -10.55
CA PHE A 142 -10.40 8.47 -11.47
C PHE A 142 -11.79 8.34 -10.88
N PHE A 143 -12.09 7.21 -10.22
CA PHE A 143 -13.44 6.96 -9.69
C PHE A 143 -13.67 7.61 -8.33
N CYS A 144 -12.63 7.91 -7.56
CA CYS A 144 -12.77 8.42 -6.18
C CYS A 144 -12.34 9.88 -6.02
N SER A 145 -11.90 10.56 -7.08
CA SER A 145 -11.63 12.00 -7.05
C SER A 145 -12.90 12.85 -7.14
N GLY A 146 -12.91 13.97 -6.43
CA GLY A 146 -13.89 15.05 -6.62
C GLY A 146 -13.47 16.08 -7.66
N PRO A 147 -14.35 17.05 -7.98
CA PRO A 147 -14.14 18.05 -9.04
C PRO A 147 -12.89 18.91 -8.86
N GLU A 148 -12.49 19.17 -7.61
CA GLU A 148 -11.35 20.02 -7.26
C GLU A 148 -10.07 19.21 -6.99
N THR A 149 -10.12 17.88 -7.04
CA THR A 149 -9.01 17.02 -6.67
C THR A 149 -8.45 16.30 -7.89
N LEU A 150 -7.35 16.82 -8.42
CA LEU A 150 -6.68 16.25 -9.58
C LEU A 150 -5.36 15.59 -9.17
N THR A 151 -5.25 14.27 -9.39
CA THR A 151 -4.04 13.48 -9.16
C THR A 151 -3.14 13.49 -10.40
N LEU A 152 -1.87 13.12 -10.22
CA LEU A 152 -0.88 13.08 -11.28
C LEU A 152 -1.27 12.13 -12.44
N PRO A 153 -1.73 10.88 -12.21
CA PRO A 153 -2.16 10.00 -13.29
C PRO A 153 -3.33 10.57 -14.08
N MET A 154 -4.32 11.15 -13.40
CA MET A 154 -5.45 11.82 -14.07
C MET A 154 -5.03 13.06 -14.86
N TYR A 155 -4.09 13.85 -14.33
CA TYR A 155 -3.53 14.98 -15.07
C TYR A 155 -2.95 14.52 -16.40
N ILE A 156 -2.07 13.52 -16.36
CA ILE A 156 -1.42 12.97 -17.54
C ILE A 156 -2.48 12.47 -18.52
N PHE A 157 -3.46 11.69 -18.05
CA PHE A 157 -4.56 11.19 -18.89
C PHE A 157 -5.38 12.32 -19.54
N SER A 158 -5.75 13.34 -18.77
CA SER A 158 -6.51 14.49 -19.28
C SER A 158 -5.77 15.21 -20.40
N GLN A 159 -4.45 15.38 -20.25
CA GLN A 159 -3.62 16.06 -21.23
C GLN A 159 -3.44 15.24 -22.53
N VAL A 160 -3.38 13.91 -22.43
CA VAL A 160 -3.39 13.04 -23.62
C VAL A 160 -4.70 13.20 -24.39
N ARG A 161 -5.83 13.29 -23.69
CA ARG A 161 -7.16 13.35 -24.30
C ARG A 161 -7.50 14.71 -24.92
N THR A 162 -6.98 15.81 -24.37
CA THR A 162 -7.17 17.17 -24.92
C THR A 162 -6.24 17.52 -26.09
N GLY A 163 -5.43 16.57 -26.55
CA GLY A 163 -4.37 16.76 -27.54
C GLY A 163 -3.01 16.74 -26.87
N ALA A 164 -2.21 15.72 -27.18
CA ALA A 164 -0.91 15.51 -26.57
C ALA A 164 0.01 16.72 -26.83
N THR A 165 0.24 17.53 -25.80
CA THR A 165 1.27 18.56 -25.84
C THR A 165 2.64 17.89 -25.65
N PRO A 166 3.74 18.41 -26.25
CA PRO A 166 5.10 17.89 -26.04
C PRO A 166 5.50 17.79 -24.55
N ILE A 167 4.83 18.56 -23.69
CA ILE A 167 4.99 18.57 -22.23
C ILE A 167 4.58 17.22 -21.61
N VAL A 168 3.52 16.58 -22.10
CA VAL A 168 3.07 15.27 -21.59
C VAL A 168 4.11 14.20 -21.89
N ASN A 169 4.61 14.15 -23.11
CA ASN A 169 5.64 13.20 -23.51
C ASN A 169 6.91 13.38 -22.67
N ALA A 170 7.29 14.63 -22.36
CA ALA A 170 8.41 14.92 -21.47
C ALA A 170 8.17 14.42 -20.03
N ILE A 171 6.98 14.68 -19.45
CA ILE A 171 6.62 14.22 -18.10
C ILE A 171 6.57 12.68 -18.03
N SER A 172 5.94 12.03 -19.00
CA SER A 172 5.86 10.56 -19.06
C SER A 172 7.24 9.91 -19.18
N THR A 173 8.11 10.47 -20.04
CA THR A 173 9.49 9.97 -20.19
C THR A 173 10.29 10.17 -18.90
N LEU A 174 10.14 11.32 -18.25
CA LEU A 174 10.83 11.61 -16.99
C LEU A 174 10.35 10.67 -15.87
N LEU A 175 9.05 10.46 -15.73
CA LEU A 175 8.49 9.50 -14.77
C LEU A 175 8.98 8.08 -15.04
N MET A 176 9.04 7.66 -16.30
CA MET A 176 9.56 6.34 -16.69
C MET A 176 11.04 6.20 -16.33
N VAL A 177 11.85 7.22 -16.59
CA VAL A 177 13.29 7.22 -16.25
C VAL A 177 13.50 7.20 -14.74
N VAL A 178 12.77 8.02 -13.99
CA VAL A 178 12.89 8.10 -12.53
C VAL A 178 12.44 6.79 -11.87
N SER A 179 11.28 6.26 -12.24
CA SER A 179 10.80 4.98 -11.71
C SER A 179 11.75 3.83 -12.02
N SER A 180 12.26 3.75 -13.26
CA SER A 180 13.25 2.75 -13.67
C SER A 180 14.55 2.87 -12.88
N LEU A 181 15.08 4.09 -12.70
CA LEU A 181 16.28 4.35 -11.91
C LEU A 181 16.09 3.95 -10.45
N LEU A 182 14.94 4.27 -9.86
CA LEU A 182 14.64 3.98 -8.47
C LEU A 182 14.56 2.46 -8.22
N ILE A 183 13.92 1.72 -9.14
CA ILE A 183 13.90 0.26 -9.11
C ILE A 183 15.31 -0.30 -9.24
N LEU A 184 16.10 0.15 -10.23
CA LEU A 184 17.48 -0.31 -10.45
C LEU A 184 18.38 -0.07 -9.23
N LEU A 185 18.25 1.09 -8.58
CA LEU A 185 18.97 1.43 -7.36
C LEU A 185 18.62 0.45 -6.23
N LEU A 186 17.32 0.25 -5.98
CA LEU A 186 16.85 -0.69 -4.96
C LEU A 186 17.27 -2.14 -5.24
N THR A 187 17.24 -2.57 -6.50
CA THR A 187 17.69 -3.93 -6.87
C THR A 187 19.20 -4.07 -6.72
N SER A 188 19.97 -3.07 -7.14
CA SER A 188 21.43 -3.08 -6.97
C SER A 188 21.85 -3.12 -5.51
N PHE A 189 21.10 -2.49 -4.60
CA PHE A 189 21.34 -2.57 -3.16
C PHE A 189 21.02 -3.97 -2.60
N LYS A 190 19.94 -4.63 -3.05
CA LYS A 190 19.61 -6.01 -2.65
C LYS A 190 20.56 -7.07 -3.22
N ILE A 191 21.14 -6.87 -4.41
CA ILE A 191 22.12 -7.79 -4.99
C ILE A 191 23.43 -7.78 -4.18
N LYS A 192 23.83 -6.60 -3.68
CA LYS A 192 25.08 -6.46 -2.92
C LYS A 192 25.02 -7.09 -1.52
N THR A 193 23.83 -7.22 -0.92
CA THR A 193 23.62 -7.85 0.39
C THR A 193 23.39 -9.36 0.36
N ARG A 194 23.22 -9.97 -0.83
CA ARG A 194 23.18 -11.45 -0.97
C ARG A 194 24.56 -12.10 -1.15
N PHE A 195 25.62 -11.29 -1.26
CA PHE A 195 27.01 -11.74 -1.41
C PHE A 195 27.87 -11.53 -0.15
N PHE A 196 27.25 -11.18 0.98
CA PHE A 196 27.89 -11.15 2.31
C PHE A 196 27.09 -11.99 3.28
#